data_AF-D8D9J1-F1
#
_entry.id   AF-D8D9J1-F1
#
_cell.length_a   1.000
_cell.length_b   1.000
_cell.length_c   1.000
_cell.angle_alpha   90.00
_cell.angle_beta   90.00
_cell.angle_gamma   90.00
#
_symmetry.space_group_name_H-M   'P 1'
#
loop_
_entity.id
_entity.type
_entity.pdbx_description
1 polymer ?
#
loop_
_entity_poly.entity_id
_entity_poly.type
_entity_poly.pdbx_seq_one_letter_code
_entity_poly.pdbx_strand_id
1 'polypeptide(L)'
;MIEFALVLMIFLTFFLGLMDFARMLWTWNAANEATRWGARTAVVCAKGSAKVLDRMQKFLPQLTTDNVIVEWYDAAGNQNNACTTATCGAVNVRIQNLNYQWISPIGFSLRGAIPMPGFSTYLPRESMGTDPNSGAPGICG
;
A
#
# COMPACT_ATOMS: atom_id res chain seq x y z
N MET A 1 -18.04 44.52 10.19
CA MET A 1 -17.71 43.75 8.96
C MET A 1 -16.35 43.06 9.07
N ILE A 2 -15.37 43.69 9.72
CA ILE A 2 -14.05 43.10 10.01
C ILE A 2 -14.14 41.91 11.00
N GLU A 3 -15.09 41.92 11.94
CA GLU A 3 -15.25 40.83 12.92
C GLU A 3 -15.64 39.51 12.25
N PHE A 4 -16.51 39.58 11.24
CA PHE A 4 -16.91 38.41 10.46
C PHE A 4 -15.73 37.85 9.67
N ALA A 5 -14.90 38.71 9.08
CA ALA A 5 -13.71 38.28 8.36
C ALA A 5 -12.70 37.56 9.26
N LEU A 6 -12.47 38.05 10.48
CA LEU A 6 -11.57 37.41 11.45
C LEU A 6 -12.07 36.03 11.88
N VAL A 7 -13.36 35.91 12.21
CA VAL A 7 -13.94 34.62 12.59
C VAL A 7 -13.91 33.63 11.42
N LEU A 8 -14.21 34.10 10.21
CA LEU A 8 -14.17 33.27 9.00
C LEU A 8 -12.77 32.73 8.73
N MET A 9 -11.72 33.56 8.86
CA MET A 9 -10.33 33.12 8.65
C MET A 9 -9.92 32.02 9.64
N ILE A 10 -10.26 32.17 10.92
CA ILE A 10 -9.97 31.16 11.94
C ILE A 10 -10.75 29.88 11.66
N PHE A 11 -12.04 29.99 11.33
CA PHE A 11 -12.89 28.85 11.01
C PHE A 11 -12.37 28.05 9.81
N LEU A 12 -12.03 28.73 8.70
CA LEU A 12 -11.49 28.06 7.51
C LEU A 12 -10.16 27.38 7.80
N THR A 13 -9.34 27.96 8.69
CA THR A 13 -8.07 27.36 9.11
C THR A 13 -8.30 26.03 9.84
N PHE A 14 -9.19 26.01 10.82
CA PHE A 14 -9.53 24.78 11.52
C PHE A 14 -10.21 23.75 10.61
N PHE A 15 -11.13 24.18 9.76
CA PHE A 15 -11.89 23.29 8.89
C PHE A 15 -11.00 22.58 7.86
N LEU A 16 -10.14 23.32 7.16
CA LEU A 16 -9.21 22.74 6.19
C LEU A 16 -8.15 21.85 6.87
N GLY A 17 -7.68 22.22 8.07
CA GLY A 17 -6.78 21.37 8.85
C GLY A 17 -7.41 20.03 9.25
N LEU A 18 -8.68 20.03 9.66
CA LEU A 18 -9.43 18.80 9.96
C LEU A 18 -9.65 17.94 8.71
N MET A 19 -9.92 18.56 7.56
CA MET A 19 -10.09 17.84 6.30
C MET A 19 -8.81 17.13 5.85
N ASP A 20 -7.64 17.78 5.96
CA ASP A 20 -6.37 17.13 5.66
C ASP A 20 -6.07 15.98 6.62
N PHE A 21 -6.36 16.14 7.91
CA PHE A 21 -6.16 15.07 8.89
C PHE A 21 -7.10 13.88 8.64
N ALA A 22 -8.37 14.14 8.29
CA ALA A 22 -9.31 13.10 7.90
C ALA A 22 -8.83 12.33 6.66
N ARG A 23 -8.33 13.02 5.63
CA ARG A 23 -7.77 12.40 4.44
C ARG A 23 -6.53 11.56 4.76
N MET A 24 -5.66 12.04 5.65
CA MET A 24 -4.49 11.29 6.11
C MET A 24 -4.89 9.97 6.77
N LEU A 25 -5.81 9.99 7.74
CA LEU A 25 -6.30 8.77 8.39
C LEU A 25 -6.98 7.81 7.39
N TRP A 26 -7.73 8.34 6.43
CA TRP A 26 -8.32 7.51 5.38
C TRP A 26 -7.26 6.81 4.53
N THR A 27 -6.17 7.50 4.15
CA THR A 27 -5.08 6.87 3.38
C THR A 27 -4.36 5.78 4.17
N TRP A 28 -4.24 5.91 5.49
CA TRP A 28 -3.64 4.88 6.34
C TRP A 28 -4.48 3.61 6.40
N ASN A 29 -5.80 3.75 6.56
CA ASN A 29 -6.70 2.61 6.51
C ASN A 29 -6.73 1.99 5.11
N ALA A 30 -6.72 2.80 4.05
CA ALA A 30 -6.66 2.32 2.67
C ALA A 30 -5.37 1.52 2.40
N ALA A 31 -4.23 1.87 3.00
CA ALA A 31 -2.99 1.10 2.85
C ALA A 31 -3.02 -0.26 3.52
N ASN A 32 -3.57 -0.34 4.73
CA ASN A 32 -3.73 -1.62 5.41
C ASN A 32 -4.64 -2.57 4.62
N GLU A 33 -5.73 -2.04 4.04
CA GLU A 33 -6.59 -2.84 3.18
C GLU A 33 -5.88 -3.18 1.86
N ALA A 34 -5.12 -2.25 1.28
CA ALA A 34 -4.33 -2.51 0.06
C ALA A 34 -3.30 -3.64 0.26
N THR A 35 -2.58 -3.69 1.37
CA THR A 35 -1.62 -4.79 1.65
C THR A 35 -2.33 -6.12 1.83
N ARG A 36 -3.52 -6.12 2.44
CA ARG A 36 -4.33 -7.33 2.60
C ARG A 36 -4.81 -7.89 1.26
N TRP A 37 -5.29 -7.03 0.36
CA TRP A 37 -5.66 -7.44 -1.01
C TRP A 37 -4.42 -7.84 -1.82
N GLY A 38 -3.33 -7.09 -1.71
CA GLY A 38 -2.05 -7.38 -2.36
C GLY A 38 -1.52 -8.76 -1.96
N ALA A 39 -1.54 -9.11 -0.66
CA ALA A 39 -1.12 -10.41 -0.17
C ALA A 39 -2.01 -11.55 -0.70
N ARG A 40 -3.33 -11.37 -0.71
CA ARG A 40 -4.28 -12.35 -1.30
C ARG A 40 -4.05 -12.59 -2.79
N THR A 41 -3.67 -11.55 -3.53
CA THR A 41 -3.30 -11.69 -4.94
C THR A 41 -1.92 -12.34 -5.08
N ALA A 42 -0.94 -11.96 -4.24
CA ALA A 42 0.41 -12.48 -4.28
C ALA A 42 0.51 -13.98 -3.93
N VAL A 43 -0.35 -14.52 -3.06
CA VAL A 43 -0.37 -15.97 -2.77
C VAL A 43 -0.83 -16.83 -3.95
N VAL A 44 -1.54 -16.23 -4.92
CA VAL A 44 -2.07 -16.93 -6.09
C VAL A 44 -1.20 -16.69 -7.33
N CYS A 45 -0.67 -15.48 -7.49
CA CYS A 45 0.10 -15.13 -8.68
C CYS A 45 1.51 -15.72 -8.66
N ALA A 46 2.06 -15.92 -9.85
CA ALA A 46 3.49 -16.13 -10.01
C ALA A 46 4.27 -14.91 -9.48
N LYS A 47 5.47 -15.17 -8.96
CA LYS A 47 6.40 -14.16 -8.47
C LYS A 47 6.68 -13.11 -9.57
N GLY A 48 6.60 -11.84 -9.20
CA GLY A 48 6.88 -10.72 -10.11
C GLY A 48 5.72 -10.31 -11.01
N SER A 49 4.51 -10.83 -10.78
CA SER A 49 3.32 -10.38 -11.51
C SER A 49 2.97 -8.92 -11.18
N ALA A 50 2.82 -8.09 -12.23
CA ALA A 50 2.37 -6.70 -12.12
C ALA A 50 0.95 -6.56 -11.54
N LYS A 51 0.19 -7.65 -11.46
CA LYS A 51 -1.18 -7.69 -10.94
C LYS A 51 -1.28 -7.36 -9.45
N VAL A 52 -0.23 -7.66 -8.68
CA VAL A 52 -0.18 -7.29 -7.25
C VAL A 52 -0.20 -5.77 -7.11
N LEU A 53 0.61 -5.06 -7.91
CA LEU A 53 0.63 -3.60 -7.93
C LEU A 53 -0.69 -3.03 -8.45
N ASP A 54 -1.23 -3.53 -9.55
CA ASP A 54 -2.52 -3.07 -10.09
C ASP A 54 -3.65 -3.20 -9.07
N ARG A 55 -3.68 -4.31 -8.31
CA ARG A 55 -4.70 -4.53 -7.28
C ARG A 55 -4.55 -3.55 -6.12
N MET A 56 -3.31 -3.27 -5.70
CA MET A 56 -3.02 -2.30 -4.64
C MET A 56 -3.32 -0.86 -5.09
N GLN A 57 -3.06 -0.53 -6.37
CA GLN A 57 -3.31 0.78 -6.96
C GLN A 57 -4.80 1.16 -7.01
N LYS A 58 -5.71 0.17 -7.00
CA LYS A 58 -7.16 0.43 -6.87
C LYS A 58 -7.54 1.10 -5.55
N PHE A 59 -6.72 0.93 -4.50
CA PHE A 59 -6.92 1.59 -3.21
C PHE A 59 -6.02 2.82 -3.06
N LEU A 60 -4.78 2.73 -3.56
CA LEU A 60 -3.78 3.79 -3.48
C LEU A 60 -3.16 4.02 -4.86
N PRO A 61 -3.74 4.89 -5.71
CA PRO A 61 -3.25 5.10 -7.08
C PRO A 61 -1.86 5.74 -7.13
N GLN A 62 -1.44 6.38 -6.04
CA GLN A 62 -0.11 6.98 -5.86
C GLN A 62 1.01 5.95 -5.60
N LEU A 63 0.69 4.67 -5.51
CA LEU A 63 1.65 3.61 -5.17
C LEU A 63 2.49 3.24 -6.39
N THR A 64 3.81 3.22 -6.22
CA THR A 64 4.77 2.78 -7.24
C THR A 64 5.42 1.45 -6.85
N THR A 65 6.17 0.83 -7.77
CA THR A 65 6.94 -0.40 -7.49
C THR A 65 7.95 -0.22 -6.36
N ASP A 66 8.49 0.98 -6.16
CA ASP A 66 9.50 1.26 -5.12
C ASP A 66 8.87 1.30 -3.71
N ASN A 67 7.57 1.55 -3.64
CA ASN A 67 6.83 1.61 -2.38
C ASN A 67 6.34 0.23 -1.94
N VAL A 68 6.31 -0.77 -2.83
CA VAL A 68 5.76 -2.11 -2.55
C VAL A 68 6.89 -3.13 -2.49
N ILE A 69 7.08 -3.72 -1.32
CA ILE A 69 8.00 -4.85 -1.14
C ILE A 69 7.19 -6.13 -1.01
N VAL A 70 7.54 -7.12 -1.83
CA VAL A 70 7.02 -8.48 -1.71
C VAL A 70 8.16 -9.40 -1.29
N GLU A 71 8.09 -9.90 -0.07
CA GLU A 71 9.05 -10.84 0.51
C GLU A 71 8.46 -12.24 0.49
N TRP A 72 9.25 -13.22 0.05
CA TRP A 72 8.83 -14.61 -0.03
C TRP A 72 9.52 -15.45 1.03
N TYR A 73 8.80 -16.43 1.56
CA TYR A 73 9.27 -17.35 2.58
C TYR A 73 9.21 -18.79 2.06
N ASP A 74 10.14 -19.63 2.49
CA ASP A 74 10.12 -21.06 2.22
C ASP A 74 9.11 -21.80 3.14
N ALA A 75 8.94 -23.10 2.94
CA ALA A 75 8.09 -23.94 3.79
C ALA A 75 8.60 -24.08 5.25
N ALA A 76 9.87 -23.75 5.50
CA ALA A 76 10.47 -23.76 6.83
C ALA A 76 10.33 -22.40 7.55
N GLY A 77 9.76 -21.38 6.89
CA GLY A 77 9.58 -20.03 7.44
C GLY A 77 10.78 -19.10 7.30
N ASN A 78 11.81 -19.47 6.55
CA ASN A 78 12.95 -18.59 6.27
C ASN A 78 12.65 -17.70 5.06
N GLN A 79 13.09 -16.45 5.13
CA GLN A 79 12.98 -15.53 4.00
C GLN A 79 13.87 -16.03 2.85
N ASN A 80 13.23 -16.40 1.74
CA ASN A 80 13.91 -16.86 0.54
C ASN A 80 13.27 -16.22 -0.69
N ASN A 81 13.75 -15.03 -1.05
CA ASN A 81 13.29 -14.34 -2.24
C ASN A 81 13.68 -15.05 -3.55
N ALA A 82 14.48 -16.12 -3.52
CA ALA A 82 14.83 -16.92 -4.70
C ALA A 82 13.99 -18.20 -4.82
N CYS A 83 13.02 -18.43 -3.93
CA CYS A 83 12.16 -19.61 -3.99
C CYS A 83 11.35 -19.64 -5.31
N THR A 84 11.12 -20.85 -5.81
CA THR A 84 10.32 -21.11 -7.02
C THR A 84 8.89 -21.45 -6.67
N THR A 85 8.02 -21.60 -7.68
CA THR A 85 6.60 -21.97 -7.52
C THR A 85 6.37 -23.24 -6.68
N ALA A 86 7.36 -24.14 -6.65
CA ALA A 86 7.32 -25.38 -5.87
C ALA A 86 7.75 -25.21 -4.40
N THR A 87 8.67 -24.28 -4.10
CA THR A 87 9.38 -24.25 -2.80
C THR A 87 8.93 -23.13 -1.87
N CYS A 88 8.30 -22.08 -2.38
CA CYS A 88 7.78 -21.03 -1.51
C CYS A 88 6.63 -21.55 -0.63
N GLY A 89 6.57 -21.14 0.62
CA GLY A 89 5.52 -21.49 1.58
C GLY A 89 4.61 -20.32 1.94
N ALA A 90 5.10 -19.08 1.86
CA ALA A 90 4.33 -17.89 2.21
C ALA A 90 4.84 -16.62 1.54
N VAL A 91 4.06 -15.55 1.65
CA VAL A 91 4.37 -14.22 1.13
C VAL A 91 4.04 -13.14 2.16
N ASN A 92 4.90 -12.13 2.25
CA ASN A 92 4.65 -10.91 3.00
C ASN A 92 4.66 -9.73 2.04
N VAL A 93 3.56 -8.98 1.99
CA VAL A 93 3.43 -7.76 1.19
C VAL A 93 3.48 -6.56 2.11
N ARG A 94 4.45 -5.67 1.89
CA ARG A 94 4.67 -4.46 2.68
C ARG A 94 4.61 -3.21 1.81
N ILE A 95 3.97 -2.16 2.31
CA ILE A 95 4.07 -0.79 1.78
C ILE A 95 5.07 -0.01 2.63
N GLN A 96 5.99 0.70 1.99
CA GLN A 96 6.96 1.58 2.64
C GLN A 96 7.13 2.91 1.89
N ASN A 97 7.74 3.88 2.59
CA ASN A 97 8.23 5.15 2.03
C ASN A 97 7.16 5.95 1.27
N LEU A 98 5.89 5.82 1.67
CA LEU A 98 4.83 6.64 1.10
C LEU A 98 4.74 7.96 1.87
N ASN A 99 4.87 9.06 1.14
CA ASN A 99 4.92 10.40 1.70
C ASN A 99 3.58 11.09 1.50
N TYR A 100 2.87 11.39 2.59
CA TYR A 100 1.61 12.14 2.52
C TYR A 100 1.90 13.64 2.31
N GLN A 101 1.40 14.18 1.21
CA GLN A 101 1.47 15.61 0.89
C GLN A 101 0.20 16.31 1.39
N TRP A 102 0.36 17.40 2.11
CA TRP A 102 -0.76 18.24 2.56
C TRP A 102 -1.35 18.99 1.35
N ILE A 103 -2.68 19.04 1.26
CA ILE A 103 -3.36 19.77 0.17
C ILE A 103 -3.71 21.19 0.61
N SER A 104 -4.04 21.43 1.91
CA SER A 104 -4.39 22.78 2.32
C SER A 104 -3.18 23.72 2.42
N PRO A 105 -3.38 25.00 2.06
CA PRO A 105 -2.37 26.04 2.19
C PRO A 105 -2.09 26.42 3.65
N ILE A 106 -2.68 25.77 4.64
CA ILE A 106 -2.42 26.03 6.06
C ILE A 106 -1.14 25.32 6.51
N GLY A 107 -0.77 24.25 5.81
CA GLY A 107 0.56 23.68 5.82
C GLY A 107 1.55 24.45 4.93
N PHE A 108 1.40 25.77 4.74
CA PHE A 108 2.26 26.58 3.88
C PHE A 108 3.73 26.44 4.31
N SER A 109 4.50 25.69 3.52
CA SER A 109 5.98 25.72 3.45
C SER A 109 6.85 25.18 4.59
N LEU A 110 6.34 24.75 5.76
CA LEU A 110 7.22 24.48 6.93
C LEU A 110 7.24 23.05 7.49
N ARG A 111 6.46 22.11 6.95
CA ARG A 111 6.46 20.72 7.46
C ARG A 111 6.57 19.75 6.29
N GLY A 112 7.72 19.09 6.20
CA GLY A 112 8.00 18.05 5.22
C GLY A 112 6.97 16.94 5.24
N ALA A 113 6.90 16.18 4.16
CA ALA A 113 6.00 15.04 4.03
C ALA A 113 5.95 14.21 5.32
N ILE A 114 4.75 13.95 5.82
CA ILE A 114 4.63 13.09 7.01
C ILE A 114 4.89 11.66 6.53
N PRO A 115 5.93 10.99 7.07
CA PRO A 115 6.20 9.62 6.71
C PRO A 115 5.03 8.77 7.16
N MET A 116 4.42 8.06 6.21
CA MET A 116 3.42 7.07 6.52
C MET A 116 4.08 5.86 7.20
N PRO A 117 3.49 5.29 8.27
CA PRO A 117 3.99 4.04 8.83
C PRO A 117 3.91 2.92 7.79
N GLY A 118 4.88 2.01 7.81
CA GLY A 118 4.86 0.84 6.94
C GLY A 118 3.77 -0.13 7.37
N PHE A 119 2.94 -0.56 6.42
CA PHE A 119 1.92 -1.59 6.63
C PHE A 119 2.37 -2.87 5.95
N SER A 120 2.19 -4.02 6.61
CA SER A 120 2.55 -5.31 6.04
C SER A 120 1.51 -6.38 6.34
N THR A 121 1.32 -7.31 5.42
CA THR A 121 0.41 -8.44 5.61
C THR A 121 1.09 -9.73 5.14
N TYR A 122 1.18 -10.70 6.05
CA TYR A 122 1.74 -12.03 5.80
C TYR A 122 0.61 -13.04 5.61
N LEU A 123 0.62 -13.76 4.48
CA LEU A 123 -0.28 -14.87 4.20
C LEU A 123 0.50 -16.11 3.73
N PRO A 124 0.14 -17.31 4.20
CA PRO A 124 0.66 -18.56 3.66
C PRO A 124 0.17 -18.77 2.22
N ARG A 125 0.96 -19.51 1.43
CA ARG A 125 0.67 -19.79 0.02
C ARG A 125 -0.42 -20.83 -0.12
N GLU A 126 -1.46 -20.53 -0.88
CA GLU A 126 -2.58 -21.47 -1.12
C GLU A 126 -2.51 -22.15 -2.51
N SER A 127 -2.11 -21.46 -3.58
CA SER A 127 -1.93 -22.04 -4.92
C SER A 127 -1.12 -21.07 -5.78
N MET A 128 0.19 -21.28 -5.94
CA MET A 128 1.00 -20.40 -6.80
C MET A 128 0.83 -20.88 -8.23
N GLY A 129 -0.05 -20.20 -8.97
CA GLY A 129 -0.66 -20.66 -10.21
C GLY A 129 0.33 -21.12 -11.27
N THR A 130 0.68 -22.40 -11.27
CA THR A 130 1.11 -23.14 -12.47
C THR A 130 1.26 -24.62 -12.19
N ASP A 131 0.64 -25.41 -13.05
CA ASP A 131 1.05 -26.76 -13.39
C ASP A 131 2.45 -26.68 -14.02
N PRO A 132 3.40 -27.56 -13.65
CA PRO A 132 4.82 -27.46 -14.04
C PRO A 132 5.11 -27.55 -15.56
N ASN A 133 4.11 -27.77 -16.42
CA ASN A 133 4.25 -27.94 -17.87
C ASN A 133 3.65 -26.79 -18.71
N SER A 134 2.98 -25.83 -18.09
CA SER A 134 2.32 -24.73 -18.80
C SER A 134 3.11 -23.45 -18.56
N GLY A 135 3.80 -22.93 -19.58
CA GLY A 135 4.44 -21.60 -19.55
C GLY A 135 3.45 -20.42 -19.45
N ALA A 136 2.26 -20.64 -18.89
CA ALA A 136 1.24 -19.63 -18.72
C ALA A 136 1.56 -18.80 -17.46
N PRO A 137 1.48 -17.45 -17.52
CA PRO A 137 1.46 -16.65 -16.31
C PRO A 137 0.29 -17.16 -15.46
N GLY A 138 0.52 -17.39 -14.17
CA GLY A 138 -0.48 -17.98 -13.27
C GLY A 138 -1.83 -17.28 -13.31
N ILE A 139 -2.85 -17.92 -12.71
CA ILE A 139 -4.31 -17.61 -12.67
C ILE A 139 -4.72 -16.14 -12.46
N CYS A 140 -3.77 -15.25 -12.22
CA CYS A 140 -3.89 -13.81 -12.22
C CYS A 140 -3.95 -13.24 -13.64
N GLY A 141 -5.09 -13.48 -14.30
CA GLY A 141 -5.50 -12.85 -15.55
C GLY A 141 -5.65 -11.33 -15.47
#